data_AF-A0AAW9W846-F1
#
_entry.id   AF-A0AAW9W846-F1
#
_cell.length_a   1.000
_cell.length_b   1.000
_cell.length_c   1.000
_cell.angle_alpha   90.00
_cell.angle_beta   90.00
_cell.angle_gamma   90.00
#
_symmetry.space_group_name_H-M   'P 1'
#
loop_
_entity.id
_entity.type
_entity.pdbx_description
1 polymer ?
#
loop_
_entity_poly.entity_id
_entity_poly.type
_entity_poly.pdbx_seq_one_letter_code
_entity_poly.pdbx_strand_id
1 'polypeptide(L)'
;MKHTLETINSRTQWFREARFGMFIHWGLYSIPGKGEWIRSHQKLSIEDYEPYFRAFDPKEYNPREWAKQAKAAGMKYMVLTAKHHDGFCLFDSKFTDYKATNTPAGRDLV
;
A
#
# COMPACT_ATOMS: atom_id res chain seq x y z
N MET A 1 5.65 11.89 -25.87
CA MET A 1 4.17 11.87 -25.94
C MET A 1 3.66 13.30 -25.78
N LYS A 2 2.80 13.79 -26.68
CA LYS A 2 2.16 15.11 -26.50
C LYS A 2 0.98 14.96 -25.53
N HIS A 3 1.01 15.66 -24.40
CA HIS A 3 -0.06 15.68 -23.41
C HIS A 3 -1.13 16.71 -23.78
N THR A 4 -1.94 16.42 -24.80
CA THR A 4 -3.06 17.30 -25.15
C THR A 4 -4.24 17.09 -24.20
N LEU A 5 -5.11 18.09 -24.07
CA LEU A 5 -6.34 17.98 -23.28
C LEU A 5 -7.20 16.78 -23.72
N GLU A 6 -7.26 16.50 -25.01
CA GLU A 6 -7.96 15.35 -25.57
C GLU A 6 -7.40 14.03 -25.03
N THR A 7 -6.08 13.83 -25.09
CA THR A 7 -5.45 12.61 -24.56
C THR A 7 -5.63 12.45 -23.04
N ILE A 8 -5.60 13.55 -22.29
CA ILE A 8 -5.84 13.54 -20.84
C ILE A 8 -7.30 13.17 -20.55
N ASN A 9 -8.25 13.78 -21.26
CA ASN A 9 -9.68 13.53 -21.07
C ASN A 9 -10.06 12.09 -21.40
N SER A 10 -9.53 11.54 -22.51
CA SER A 10 -9.78 10.16 -22.91
C SER A 10 -9.25 9.17 -21.88
N ARG A 11 -7.97 9.27 -21.47
CA ARG A 11 -7.37 8.31 -20.52
C ARG A 11 -7.94 8.37 -19.10
N THR A 12 -8.52 9.51 -18.71
CA THR A 12 -9.10 9.72 -17.36
C THR A 12 -10.62 9.57 -17.33
N GLN A 13 -11.27 9.30 -18.47
CA GLN A 13 -12.73 9.18 -18.56
C GLN A 13 -13.26 8.13 -17.58
N TRP A 14 -12.71 6.91 -17.60
CA TRP A 14 -13.13 5.84 -16.72
C TRP A 14 -13.02 6.23 -15.23
N PHE A 15 -11.97 6.97 -14.84
CA PHE A 15 -11.74 7.38 -13.46
C PHE A 15 -12.78 8.42 -13.02
N ARG A 16 -13.13 9.35 -13.90
CA ARG A 16 -14.21 10.32 -13.67
C ARG A 16 -15.57 9.63 -13.57
N GLU A 17 -15.83 8.58 -14.35
CA GLU A 17 -17.07 7.80 -14.31
C GLU A 17 -17.14 6.84 -13.11
N ALA A 18 -15.99 6.32 -12.68
CA ALA A 18 -15.88 5.41 -11.54
C ALA A 18 -16.30 6.07 -10.22
N ARG A 19 -16.03 7.37 -10.06
CA ARG A 19 -16.41 8.28 -8.94
C ARG A 19 -15.92 7.90 -7.55
N PHE A 20 -15.96 6.63 -7.18
CA PHE A 20 -15.77 6.14 -5.82
C PHE A 20 -14.83 4.93 -5.81
N GLY A 21 -13.83 4.96 -4.94
CA GLY A 21 -12.82 3.90 -4.82
C GLY A 21 -12.31 3.72 -3.39
N MET A 22 -11.62 2.61 -3.16
CA MET A 22 -10.98 2.29 -1.89
C MET A 22 -9.53 2.78 -1.89
N PHE A 23 -9.08 3.42 -0.81
CA PHE A 23 -7.66 3.60 -0.55
C PHE A 23 -7.27 2.69 0.62
N ILE A 24 -6.28 1.82 0.41
CA ILE A 24 -5.68 0.97 1.43
C ILE A 24 -4.29 1.51 1.74
N HIS A 25 -4.14 2.05 2.96
CA HIS A 25 -2.85 2.36 3.55
C HIS A 25 -2.45 1.20 4.46
N TRP A 26 -1.46 0.44 4.03
CA TRP A 26 -0.96 -0.71 4.77
C TRP A 26 0.56 -0.84 4.65
N GLY A 27 1.20 -1.28 5.73
CA GLY A 27 2.65 -1.43 5.84
C GLY A 27 3.07 -1.70 7.28
N LEU A 28 4.35 -1.54 7.58
CA LEU A 28 4.90 -1.81 8.92
C LEU A 28 4.24 -0.96 10.01
N TYR A 29 3.86 0.28 9.69
CA TYR A 29 3.17 1.21 10.60
C TYR A 29 1.81 0.70 11.11
N SER A 30 1.23 -0.32 10.47
CA SER A 30 0.02 -0.97 10.95
C SER A 30 0.24 -1.79 12.23
N ILE A 31 1.47 -2.25 12.50
CA ILE A 31 1.80 -2.99 13.73
C ILE A 31 1.70 -2.10 14.97
N PRO A 32 2.36 -0.93 15.04
CA PRO A 32 2.22 -0.05 16.21
C PRO A 32 0.86 0.64 16.29
N GLY A 33 0.10 0.73 15.19
CA GLY A 33 -1.27 1.27 15.19
C GLY A 33 -1.39 2.77 15.51
N LYS A 34 -0.32 3.55 15.30
CA LYS A 34 -0.25 5.00 15.63
C LYS A 34 -0.11 5.91 14.39
N GLY A 35 -0.57 5.42 13.23
CA GLY A 35 -0.48 6.14 11.96
C GLY A 35 0.85 5.99 11.24
N GLU A 36 0.82 6.22 9.94
CA GLU A 36 1.91 5.99 8.98
C GLU A 36 3.11 6.94 9.13
N TRP A 37 2.92 8.04 9.85
CA TRP A 37 3.97 9.02 10.17
C TRP A 37 4.66 8.79 11.52
N ILE A 38 4.41 7.66 12.21
CA ILE A 38 4.97 7.38 13.55
C ILE A 38 6.49 7.60 13.63
N ARG A 39 7.25 7.21 12.59
CA ARG A 39 8.70 7.42 12.54
C ARG A 39 9.07 8.90 12.65
N SER A 40 8.33 9.78 11.98
CA SER A 40 8.55 11.22 12.01
C SER A 40 8.13 11.80 13.37
N HIS A 41 6.90 11.51 13.81
CA HIS A 41 6.35 12.07 15.05
C HIS A 41 7.12 11.66 16.30
N GLN A 42 7.62 10.43 16.35
CA GLN A 42 8.36 9.89 17.49
C GLN A 42 9.88 9.87 17.26
N LYS A 43 10.35 10.41 16.13
CA LYS A 43 11.78 10.45 15.76
C LYS A 43 12.47 9.08 15.86
N LEU A 44 11.78 8.03 15.43
CA LEU A 44 12.30 6.66 15.45
C LEU A 44 13.42 6.53 14.42
N SER A 45 14.56 6.01 14.87
CA SER A 45 15.66 5.59 13.99
C SER A 45 15.24 4.42 13.09
N ILE A 46 16.14 3.95 12.23
CA ILE A 46 15.88 2.73 11.45
C ILE A 46 15.85 1.53 12.40
N GLU A 47 16.78 1.51 13.35
CA GLU A 47 16.97 0.47 14.35
C GLU A 47 15.76 0.34 15.27
N ASP A 48 15.15 1.47 15.68
CA ASP A 48 13.91 1.47 16.47
C ASP A 48 12.70 0.90 15.70
N TYR A 49 12.74 0.94 14.36
CA TYR A 49 11.63 0.54 13.50
C TYR A 49 11.79 -0.88 12.93
N GLU A 50 13.02 -1.39 12.89
CA GLU A 50 13.38 -2.74 12.45
C GLU A 50 12.59 -3.87 13.15
N PRO A 51 12.22 -3.79 14.44
CA PRO A 51 11.38 -4.81 15.06
C PRO A 51 10.04 -5.02 14.34
N TYR A 52 9.45 -3.97 13.75
CA TYR A 52 8.21 -4.10 12.98
C TYR A 52 8.44 -4.87 11.68
N PHE A 53 9.59 -4.67 11.01
CA PHE A 53 9.97 -5.45 9.82
C PHE A 53 10.10 -6.94 10.17
N ARG A 54 10.76 -7.26 11.29
CA ARG A 54 10.95 -8.64 11.76
C ARG A 54 9.67 -9.30 12.25
N ALA A 55 8.67 -8.52 12.69
CA ALA A 55 7.39 -9.01 13.16
C ALA A 55 6.29 -9.03 12.09
N PHE A 56 6.56 -8.53 10.87
CA PHE A 56 5.53 -8.37 9.86
C PHE A 56 5.11 -9.73 9.25
N ASP A 57 4.01 -10.27 9.77
CA ASP A 57 3.48 -11.58 9.40
C ASP A 57 1.93 -11.56 9.38
N PRO A 58 1.31 -11.02 8.32
CA PRO A 58 -0.14 -10.85 8.27
C PRO A 58 -0.83 -12.17 7.92
N LYS A 59 -1.06 -13.01 8.93
CA LYS A 59 -1.68 -14.34 8.79
C LYS A 59 -3.06 -14.31 8.15
N GLU A 60 -3.87 -13.31 8.50
CA GLU A 60 -5.24 -13.14 8.01
C GLU A 60 -5.34 -12.32 6.72
N TYR A 61 -4.21 -12.07 6.03
CA TYR A 61 -4.24 -11.35 4.75
C TYR A 61 -4.95 -12.16 3.67
N ASN A 62 -6.12 -11.66 3.26
CA ASN A 62 -6.95 -12.20 2.20
C ASN A 62 -7.47 -11.06 1.29
N PRO A 63 -6.73 -10.69 0.23
CA PRO A 63 -7.11 -9.58 -0.64
C PRO A 63 -8.38 -9.88 -1.46
N ARG A 64 -8.79 -11.15 -1.59
CA ARG A 64 -10.08 -11.51 -2.21
C ARG A 64 -11.25 -11.03 -1.37
N GLU A 65 -11.14 -11.14 -0.05
CA GLU A 65 -12.18 -10.62 0.84
C GLU A 65 -12.22 -9.09 0.79
N TRP A 66 -11.07 -8.42 0.76
CA TRP A 66 -11.02 -6.96 0.57
C TRP A 66 -11.70 -6.52 -0.72
N ALA A 67 -11.41 -7.20 -1.84
CA ALA A 67 -12.04 -6.92 -3.13
C ALA A 67 -13.56 -7.17 -3.10
N LYS A 68 -14.00 -8.24 -2.44
CA LYS A 68 -15.43 -8.55 -2.25
C LYS A 68 -16.14 -7.44 -1.47
N GLN A 69 -15.54 -6.96 -0.38
CA GLN A 69 -16.07 -5.87 0.43
C GLN A 69 -16.11 -4.55 -0.35
N ALA A 70 -15.05 -4.21 -1.08
CA ALA A 70 -15.01 -3.03 -1.95
C ALA A 70 -16.13 -3.06 -3.00
N LYS A 71 -16.31 -4.21 -3.66
CA LYS A 71 -17.38 -4.41 -4.65
C LYS A 71 -18.76 -4.30 -4.03
N ALA A 72 -18.98 -4.90 -2.85
CA ALA A 72 -20.25 -4.82 -2.12
C ALA A 72 -20.59 -3.38 -1.72
N ALA A 73 -19.59 -2.57 -1.37
CA ALA A 73 -19.74 -1.14 -1.08
C ALA A 73 -19.95 -0.26 -2.33
N GLY A 74 -19.92 -0.82 -3.55
CA GLY A 74 -20.11 -0.09 -4.80
C GLY A 74 -18.86 0.62 -5.34
N MET A 75 -17.69 0.41 -4.73
CA MET A 75 -16.43 1.00 -5.19
C MET A 75 -16.01 0.43 -6.55
N LYS A 76 -15.40 1.29 -7.38
CA LYS A 76 -15.06 1.00 -8.79
C LYS A 76 -13.56 0.90 -9.05
N TYR A 77 -12.73 1.31 -8.09
CA TYR A 77 -11.28 1.15 -8.14
C TYR A 77 -10.71 1.02 -6.73
N MET A 78 -9.47 0.55 -6.64
CA MET A 78 -8.72 0.44 -5.39
C MET A 78 -7.31 1.00 -5.61
N VAL A 79 -6.77 1.68 -4.61
CA VAL A 79 -5.39 2.16 -4.57
C VAL A 79 -4.75 1.58 -3.32
N LEU A 80 -3.65 0.85 -3.49
CA LEU A 80 -2.87 0.27 -2.40
C LEU A 80 -1.51 0.97 -2.34
N THR A 81 -1.03 1.25 -1.13
CA THR A 81 0.33 1.76 -0.92
C THR A 81 1.38 0.70 -1.28
N ALA A 82 1.88 0.70 -2.52
CA ALA A 82 2.98 -0.18 -2.92
C ALA A 82 4.26 0.08 -2.08
N LYS A 83 4.48 1.35 -1.71
CA LYS A 83 5.51 1.81 -0.77
C LYS A 83 5.03 3.13 -0.15
N HIS A 84 5.18 3.30 1.16
CA HIS A 84 4.90 4.58 1.85
C HIS A 84 6.19 5.35 2.16
N HIS A 85 6.11 6.44 2.93
CA HIS A 85 7.26 7.27 3.32
C HIS A 85 8.31 6.54 4.16
N ASP A 86 7.94 5.49 4.89
CA ASP A 86 8.89 4.69 5.67
C ASP A 86 9.84 3.85 4.79
N GLY A 87 9.55 3.73 3.49
CA GLY A 87 10.36 3.06 2.49
C GLY A 87 10.07 1.57 2.30
N PHE A 88 9.20 0.97 3.11
CA PHE A 88 8.91 -0.47 3.05
C PHE A 88 8.09 -0.80 1.80
N CYS A 89 8.61 -1.69 0.96
CA CYS A 89 7.90 -2.14 -0.26
C CYS A 89 6.97 -3.32 0.07
N LEU A 90 5.69 -3.21 -0.27
CA LEU A 90 4.77 -4.35 -0.22
C LEU A 90 4.97 -5.35 -1.37
N PHE A 91 5.67 -4.93 -2.43
CA PHE A 91 5.97 -5.73 -3.62
C PHE A 91 7.41 -6.26 -3.62
N ASP A 92 7.68 -7.30 -4.42
CA ASP A 92 9.00 -7.92 -4.53
C ASP A 92 9.99 -7.09 -5.39
N SER A 93 10.42 -5.94 -4.87
CA SER A 93 11.37 -5.07 -5.54
C SER A 93 12.73 -5.74 -5.77
N LYS A 94 13.34 -5.53 -6.94
CA LYS A 94 14.72 -5.94 -7.24
C LYS A 94 15.79 -4.95 -6.75
N PHE A 95 15.38 -3.82 -6.18
CA PHE A 95 16.26 -2.68 -5.90
C PHE A 95 16.46 -2.40 -4.41
N THR A 96 15.83 -3.16 -3.52
CA THR A 96 15.99 -3.02 -2.07
C THR A 96 15.62 -4.32 -1.36
N ASP A 97 16.27 -4.57 -0.23
CA ASP A 97 15.91 -5.67 0.67
C ASP A 97 14.83 -5.28 1.68
N TYR A 98 14.47 -4.00 1.77
CA TYR A 98 13.43 -3.49 2.67
C TYR A 98 12.04 -3.67 2.06
N LYS A 99 11.63 -4.93 1.91
CA LYS A 99 10.44 -5.39 1.21
C LYS A 99 9.76 -6.58 1.89
N ALA A 100 8.48 -6.78 1.61
CA ALA A 100 7.65 -7.80 2.25
C ALA A 100 8.16 -9.25 2.07
N THR A 101 8.75 -9.58 0.92
CA THR A 101 9.34 -10.91 0.67
C THR A 101 10.50 -11.27 1.60
N ASN A 102 11.12 -10.26 2.24
CA ASN A 102 12.21 -10.43 3.23
C ASN A 102 11.73 -10.37 4.70
N THR A 103 10.42 -10.31 4.92
CA THR A 103 9.78 -10.40 6.25
C THR A 103 9.21 -11.82 6.47
N PRO A 104 8.74 -12.19 7.67
CA PRO A 104 8.04 -13.47 7.85
C PRO A 104 6.79 -13.65 6.97
N ALA A 105 6.21 -12.56 6.44
CA ALA A 105 5.17 -12.66 5.42
C ALA A 105 5.62 -13.48 4.20
N GLY A 106 6.88 -13.34 3.78
CA GLY A 106 7.54 -14.19 2.78
C GLY A 106 6.88 -14.22 1.41
N ARG A 107 6.10 -13.20 1.04
CA ARG A 107 5.32 -13.16 -0.20
C ARG A 107 5.18 -11.75 -0.75
N ASP A 108 4.93 -11.65 -2.05
CA ASP A 108 4.49 -10.41 -2.69
C ASP A 108 3.03 -10.15 -2.31
N LEU A 109 2.75 -8.93 -1.83
CA LEU A 109 1.45 -8.51 -1.30
C LEU A 109 0.69 -7.57 -2.25
N VAL A 110 1.29 -7.22 -3.39
CA VAL A 110 0.73 -6.32 -4.42
C VAL A 110 0.29 -7.11 -5.64
#